data_AF-A0A9W9DZE7-F1
#
_entry.id   AF-A0A9W9DZE7-F1
#
_cell.length_a   1.000
_cell.length_b   1.000
_cell.length_c   1.000
_cell.angle_alpha   90.00
_cell.angle_beta   90.00
_cell.angle_gamma   90.00
#
_symmetry.space_group_name_H-M   'P 1'
#
loop_
_entity.id
_entity.type
_entity.pdbx_description
1 polymer ?
#
loop_
_entity_poly.entity_id
_entity_poly.type
_entity_poly.pdbx_seq_one_letter_code
_entity_poly.pdbx_strand_id
1 'polypeptide(L)'
;MQRTGLRLRDRLRSPYAYTKNQWYSTQKPKSPHAQWYSDVLPSMVPIFLLGSAVYLGLQLAQTRLFHERYMIEARERVETLESQIDVALQRNREREPESTPSKSPSEKSSWRFW
;
A
#
# COMPACT_ATOMS: atom_id res chain seq x y z
N MET A 1 10.08 13.03 -105.07
CA MET A 1 9.18 14.08 -104.54
C MET A 1 9.01 13.86 -103.05
N GLN A 2 9.42 14.85 -102.26
CA GLN A 2 9.37 14.88 -100.81
C GLN A 2 7.96 15.27 -100.35
N ARG A 3 7.42 14.62 -99.31
CA ARG A 3 6.49 15.25 -98.34
C ARG A 3 6.68 14.62 -96.95
N THR A 4 7.57 15.28 -96.23
CA THR A 4 7.55 15.61 -94.80
C THR A 4 6.26 15.30 -94.02
N GLY A 5 6.44 14.67 -92.86
CA GLY A 5 5.39 14.45 -91.86
C GLY A 5 5.91 14.05 -90.48
N LEU A 6 6.93 14.75 -89.96
CA LEU A 6 7.35 14.68 -88.57
C LEU A 6 6.20 15.20 -87.67
N ARG A 7 5.42 14.29 -87.08
CA ARG A 7 4.53 14.64 -85.95
C ARG A 7 5.30 14.47 -84.64
N LEU A 8 6.11 15.47 -84.33
CA LEU A 8 6.38 15.85 -82.95
C LEU A 8 5.06 16.39 -82.38
N ARG A 9 4.37 15.61 -81.56
CA ARG A 9 3.32 16.11 -80.68
C ARG A 9 3.62 15.66 -79.26
N ASP A 10 4.33 16.56 -78.60
CA ASP A 10 3.97 17.11 -77.31
C ASP A 10 3.79 16.12 -76.17
N ARG A 11 4.92 15.98 -75.46
CA ARG A 11 4.95 15.89 -74.00
C ARG A 11 3.88 16.80 -73.38
N LEU A 12 2.78 16.21 -72.93
CA LEU A 12 2.03 16.73 -71.80
C LEU A 12 2.07 15.68 -70.69
N ARG A 13 3.28 15.52 -70.15
CA ARG A 13 3.50 15.02 -68.80
C ARG A 13 2.93 16.07 -67.85
N SER A 14 1.69 15.89 -67.43
CA SER A 14 1.13 16.68 -66.33
C SER A 14 1.46 15.98 -64.99
N PRO A 15 2.08 16.68 -64.02
CA PRO A 15 2.74 16.12 -62.85
C PRO A 15 1.83 16.13 -61.61
N TYR A 16 0.63 15.56 -61.69
CA TYR A 16 -0.25 15.46 -60.52
C TYR A 16 -0.29 14.02 -60.01
N ALA A 17 0.86 13.55 -59.53
CA ALA A 17 0.87 12.45 -58.57
C ALA A 17 0.36 13.01 -57.24
N TYR A 18 -0.92 12.81 -56.97
CA TYR A 18 -1.47 13.01 -55.63
C TYR A 18 -0.77 12.01 -54.69
N THR A 19 0.23 12.48 -53.95
CA THR A 19 0.83 11.71 -52.86
C THR A 19 -0.20 11.69 -51.74
N LYS A 20 -1.01 10.63 -51.70
CA LYS A 20 -1.82 10.36 -50.51
C LYS A 20 -0.83 9.96 -49.42
N ASN A 21 -0.60 10.88 -48.50
CA ASN A 21 0.19 10.65 -47.29
C ASN A 21 -0.60 9.65 -46.44
N GLN A 22 -0.46 8.37 -46.75
CA GLN A 22 -0.99 7.29 -45.95
C GLN A 22 -0.12 7.18 -44.70
N TRP A 23 -0.38 8.07 -43.75
CA TRP A 23 -0.06 7.90 -42.34
C TRP A 23 -0.98 6.81 -41.76
N TYR A 24 -0.99 5.63 -42.38
CA TYR A 24 -1.37 4.43 -41.68
C TYR A 24 -0.10 3.97 -41.01
N SER A 25 0.02 4.22 -39.71
CA SER A 25 0.91 3.42 -38.88
C SER A 25 0.72 1.97 -39.30
N THR A 26 1.77 1.31 -39.77
CA THR A 26 1.78 -0.13 -39.99
C THR A 26 1.56 -0.80 -38.64
N GLN A 27 0.32 -0.79 -38.16
CA GLN A 27 -0.09 -1.67 -37.08
C GLN A 27 -0.09 -3.04 -37.73
N LYS A 28 1.05 -3.74 -37.57
CA LYS A 28 1.11 -5.18 -37.78
C LYS A 28 -0.15 -5.77 -37.16
N PRO A 29 -0.88 -6.68 -37.85
CA PRO A 29 -2.08 -7.27 -37.28
C PRO A 29 -1.71 -7.84 -35.91
N LYS A 30 -2.29 -7.26 -34.86
CA LYS A 30 -2.03 -7.71 -33.49
C LYS A 30 -2.48 -9.16 -33.42
N SER A 31 -1.70 -10.01 -32.76
CA SER A 31 -2.13 -11.40 -32.58
C SER A 31 -3.48 -11.41 -31.84
N PRO A 32 -4.34 -12.43 -32.07
CA PRO A 32 -5.64 -12.52 -31.40
C PRO A 32 -5.51 -12.40 -29.87
N HIS A 33 -4.42 -12.92 -29.31
CA HIS A 33 -4.09 -12.78 -27.88
C HIS A 33 -3.74 -11.34 -27.49
N ALA A 34 -2.93 -10.62 -28.29
CA ALA A 34 -2.60 -9.23 -28.01
C ALA A 34 -3.83 -8.32 -28.05
N GLN A 35 -4.78 -8.63 -28.93
CA GLN A 35 -6.06 -7.92 -29.03
C GLN A 35 -6.96 -8.24 -27.81
N TRP A 36 -6.97 -9.50 -27.36
CA TRP A 36 -7.67 -9.88 -26.13
C TRP A 36 -7.12 -9.14 -24.90
N TYR A 37 -5.79 -9.09 -24.72
CA TYR A 37 -5.20 -8.36 -23.59
C TYR A 37 -5.44 -6.85 -23.68
N SER A 38 -5.42 -6.26 -24.87
CA SER A 38 -5.65 -4.81 -25.03
C SER A 38 -7.08 -4.40 -24.73
N ASP A 39 -8.04 -5.29 -24.91
CA ASP A 39 -9.46 -4.97 -24.75
C ASP A 39 -9.95 -5.35 -23.33
N VAL A 40 -9.40 -6.42 -22.75
CA VAL A 40 -9.81 -6.95 -21.44
C VAL A 40 -9.09 -6.28 -20.26
N LEU A 41 -7.79 -5.97 -20.36
CA LEU A 41 -7.08 -5.38 -19.24
C LEU A 41 -7.60 -3.99 -18.85
N PRO A 42 -7.83 -3.04 -19.79
CA PRO A 42 -8.34 -1.71 -19.43
C PRO A 42 -9.73 -1.76 -18.81
N SER A 43 -10.56 -2.74 -19.22
CA SER A 43 -11.89 -2.94 -18.64
C SER A 43 -11.85 -3.56 -17.24
N MET A 44 -10.77 -4.25 -16.85
CA MET A 44 -10.54 -4.81 -15.52
C MET A 44 -9.98 -3.79 -14.50
N VAL A 45 -9.25 -2.76 -14.95
CA VAL A 45 -8.61 -1.76 -14.07
C VAL A 45 -9.58 -1.11 -13.08
N PRO A 46 -10.80 -0.66 -13.47
CA PRO A 46 -11.72 -0.03 -12.53
C PRO A 46 -12.17 -0.97 -11.41
N ILE A 47 -12.41 -2.25 -11.71
CA ILE A 47 -12.84 -3.25 -10.72
C ILE A 47 -11.71 -3.52 -9.73
N PHE A 48 -10.48 -3.64 -10.22
CA PHE A 48 -9.31 -3.83 -9.36
C PHE A 48 -9.08 -2.64 -8.44
N LEU A 49 -9.21 -1.41 -8.95
CA LEU A 49 -9.10 -0.19 -8.13
C LEU A 49 -10.20 -0.13 -7.07
N LEU A 50 -11.43 -0.44 -7.44
CA LEU A 50 -12.56 -0.47 -6.50
C LEU A 50 -12.33 -1.50 -5.39
N GLY A 51 -11.93 -2.73 -5.75
CA GLY A 51 -11.62 -3.78 -4.79
C GLY A 51 -10.47 -3.40 -3.85
N SER A 52 -9.40 -2.82 -4.39
CA SER A 52 -8.25 -2.35 -3.62
C SER A 52 -8.64 -1.22 -2.66
N ALA A 53 -9.41 -0.24 -3.12
CA ALA A 53 -9.88 0.88 -2.31
C ALA A 53 -10.76 0.42 -1.15
N VAL A 54 -11.72 -0.48 -1.41
CA VAL A 54 -12.58 -1.07 -0.36
C VAL A 54 -11.74 -1.88 0.61
N TYR A 55 -10.85 -2.74 0.13
CA TYR A 55 -9.98 -3.55 0.99
C TYR A 55 -9.09 -2.68 1.89
N LEU A 56 -8.39 -1.70 1.32
CA LEU A 56 -7.54 -0.77 2.09
C LEU A 56 -8.35 0.04 3.09
N GLY A 57 -9.56 0.50 2.71
CA GLY A 57 -10.47 1.21 3.62
C GLY A 57 -10.88 0.33 4.81
N LEU A 58 -11.26 -0.92 4.55
CA LEU A 58 -11.65 -1.88 5.58
C LEU A 58 -10.46 -2.26 6.48
N GLN A 59 -9.29 -2.50 5.87
CA GLN A 59 -8.05 -2.81 6.57
C GLN A 59 -7.67 -1.67 7.53
N LEU A 60 -7.79 -0.42 7.08
CA LEU A 60 -7.50 0.76 7.89
C LEU A 60 -8.48 0.90 9.06
N ALA A 61 -9.77 0.70 8.81
CA ALA A 61 -10.80 0.71 9.84
C ALA A 61 -10.58 -0.40 10.88
N GLN A 62 -10.28 -1.62 10.43
CA GLN A 62 -9.93 -2.74 11.31
C GLN A 62 -8.72 -2.43 12.18
N THR A 63 -7.65 -1.88 11.60
CA THR A 63 -6.43 -1.56 12.33
C THR A 63 -6.69 -0.55 13.47
N ARG A 64 -7.55 0.46 13.22
CA ARG A 64 -7.95 1.44 14.23
C ARG A 64 -8.76 0.80 15.36
N LEU A 65 -9.74 -0.02 15.01
CA LEU A 65 -10.59 -0.73 15.98
C LEU A 65 -9.81 -1.72 16.84
N PHE A 66 -8.85 -2.45 16.25
CA PHE A 66 -7.97 -3.36 17.00
C PHE A 66 -7.06 -2.61 17.96
N HIS A 67 -6.58 -1.42 17.60
CA HIS A 67 -5.73 -0.64 18.49
C HIS A 67 -6.49 -0.15 19.72
N GLU A 68 -7.73 0.33 19.53
CA GLU A 68 -8.60 0.74 20.65
C GLU A 68 -8.95 -0.45 21.55
N ARG A 69 -9.33 -1.59 20.96
CA ARG A 69 -9.57 -2.85 21.68
C ARG A 69 -8.36 -3.30 22.49
N TYR A 70 -7.17 -3.28 21.89
CA TYR A 70 -5.94 -3.72 22.55
C TYR A 70 -5.56 -2.82 23.72
N MET A 71 -5.74 -1.50 23.60
CA MET A 71 -5.49 -0.56 24.70
C MET A 71 -6.45 -0.76 25.88
N ILE A 72 -7.73 -1.04 25.60
CA ILE A 72 -8.71 -1.34 26.65
C ILE A 72 -8.34 -2.65 27.37
N GLU A 73 -8.03 -3.70 26.61
CA GLU A 73 -7.69 -5.01 27.16
C GLU A 73 -6.37 -4.99 27.94
N ALA A 74 -5.38 -4.23 27.46
CA ALA A 74 -4.12 -4.04 28.18
C ALA A 74 -4.35 -3.30 29.52
N ARG A 75 -5.20 -2.26 29.53
CA ARG A 75 -5.54 -1.53 30.75
C ARG A 75 -6.27 -2.41 31.76
N GLU A 76 -7.24 -3.20 31.31
CA GLU A 76 -7.97 -4.15 32.16
C GLU A 76 -7.02 -5.16 32.79
N ARG A 77 -6.07 -5.70 32.01
CA ARG A 77 -5.02 -6.61 32.52
C ARG A 77 -4.12 -5.96 33.57
N VAL A 78 -3.74 -4.69 33.37
CA VAL A 78 -2.93 -3.95 34.35
C VAL A 78 -3.69 -3.77 35.65
N GLU A 79 -4.96 -3.34 35.58
CA GLU A 79 -5.81 -3.17 36.76
C GLU A 79 -6.02 -4.48 37.53
N THR A 80 -6.18 -5.60 36.81
CA THR A 80 -6.26 -6.92 37.46
C THR A 80 -4.95 -7.33 38.13
N LEU A 81 -3.81 -6.97 37.56
CA LEU A 81 -2.51 -7.26 38.16
C LEU A 81 -2.23 -6.34 39.35
N GLU A 82 -2.57 -5.05 39.25
CA GLU A 82 -2.43 -4.08 40.34
C GLU A 82 -3.27 -4.48 41.55
N SER A 83 -4.53 -4.87 41.35
CA SER A 83 -5.38 -5.35 42.45
C SER A 83 -4.83 -6.63 43.11
N GLN A 84 -4.26 -7.56 42.34
CA GLN A 84 -3.61 -8.74 42.90
C GLN A 84 -2.37 -8.39 43.73
N ILE A 85 -1.59 -7.41 43.27
CA ILE A 85 -0.42 -6.90 44.00
C ILE A 85 -0.86 -6.23 45.31
N ASP A 86 -1.89 -5.39 45.28
CA ASP A 86 -2.41 -4.71 46.47
C ASP A 86 -2.90 -5.70 47.53
N VAL A 87 -3.63 -6.74 47.12
CA VAL A 87 -4.08 -7.81 48.02
C VAL A 87 -2.89 -8.58 48.60
N ALA A 88 -1.87 -8.88 47.80
CA ALA A 88 -0.66 -9.56 48.27
C ALA A 88 0.16 -8.71 49.23
N LEU A 89 0.28 -7.40 48.97
CA LEU A 89 0.94 -6.44 49.85
C LEU A 89 0.20 -6.28 51.17
N GLN A 90 -1.13 -6.15 51.14
CA GLN A 90 -1.95 -6.09 52.36
C GLN A 90 -1.77 -7.36 53.19
N ARG A 91 -1.81 -8.54 52.55
CA ARG A 91 -1.58 -9.82 53.25
C ARG A 91 -0.20 -9.92 53.88
N ASN A 92 0.84 -9.41 53.21
CA ASN A 92 2.19 -9.36 53.78
C ASN A 92 2.27 -8.37 54.95
N ARG A 93 1.57 -7.24 54.87
CA ARG A 93 1.50 -6.24 55.94
C ARG A 93 0.77 -6.76 57.18
N GLU A 94 -0.29 -7.55 57.00
CA GLU A 94 -1.01 -8.21 58.10
C GLU A 94 -0.21 -9.37 58.72
N ARG A 95 0.68 -9.98 57.94
CA ARG A 95 1.62 -11.01 58.42
C ARG A 95 2.80 -10.43 59.21
N GLU A 96 2.93 -9.11 59.31
CA GLU A 96 3.96 -8.46 60.12
C GLU A 96 3.33 -7.87 61.40
N PRO A 97 3.06 -8.68 62.44
CA PRO A 97 2.84 -8.15 63.77
C PRO A 97 4.18 -7.77 64.39
N GLU A 98 4.33 -6.47 64.64
CA GLU A 98 5.12 -5.87 65.72
C GLU A 98 6.60 -6.29 65.86
N SER A 99 7.49 -5.46 65.32
CA SER A 99 8.75 -5.18 66.03
C SER A 99 9.08 -3.69 65.98
N THR A 100 8.81 -2.97 67.06
CA THR A 100 9.49 -1.70 67.36
C THR A 100 9.71 -1.60 68.88
N PRO A 101 10.66 -0.80 69.40
CA PRO A 101 11.61 0.08 68.72
C PRO A 101 13.06 -0.04 69.23
N SER A 102 14.07 0.16 68.37
CA SER A 102 15.38 0.62 68.85
C SER A 102 16.09 1.49 67.83
N LYS A 103 16.21 2.77 68.16
CA LYS A 103 17.11 3.71 67.50
C LYS A 103 18.55 3.22 67.71
N SER A 104 19.25 2.89 66.63
CA SER A 104 20.71 2.98 66.58
C SER A 104 21.13 3.52 65.20
N PRO A 105 21.98 4.57 65.12
CA PRO A 105 22.41 5.13 63.85
C PRO A 105 23.78 4.56 63.47
N SER A 106 23.84 3.53 62.63
CA SER A 106 25.03 3.04 61.94
C SER A 106 24.56 1.86 61.09
N GLU A 107 24.80 1.68 59.79
CA GLU A 107 26.00 1.98 59.03
C GLU A 107 25.64 1.83 57.53
N LYS A 108 26.30 2.61 56.68
CA LYS A 108 26.16 2.56 55.22
C LYS A 108 26.75 1.24 54.68
N SER A 109 25.99 0.42 53.96
CA SER A 109 26.57 -0.55 53.02
C SER A 109 25.57 -0.83 51.88
N SER A 110 25.84 -0.34 50.67
CA SER A 110 26.64 -0.98 49.63
C SER A 110 25.87 -2.04 48.82
N TRP A 111 24.80 -1.63 48.14
CA TRP A 111 24.15 -2.44 47.09
C TRP A 111 23.79 -1.64 45.83
N ARG A 112 24.53 -0.55 45.56
CA ARG A 112 24.48 0.20 44.29
C ARG A 112 25.54 -0.29 43.30
N PHE A 113 25.67 -1.59 43.16
CA PHE A 113 26.45 -2.23 42.11
C PHE A 113 25.74 -3.54 41.79
N TRP A 114 24.72 -3.47 40.94
CA TRP A 114 24.37 -4.41 39.87
C TRP A 114 23.10 -3.91 39.16
#